data_AF-A0A554JBU4-F1
#
_entry.id   AF-A0A554JBU4-F1
#
_cell.length_a   1.000
_cell.length_b   1.000
_cell.length_c   1.000
_cell.angle_alpha   90.00
_cell.angle_beta   90.00
_cell.angle_gamma   90.00
#
_symmetry.space_group_name_H-M   'P 1'
#
loop_
_entity.id
_entity.type
_entity.pdbx_description
1 polymer ?
#
loop_
_entity_poly.entity_id
_entity_poly.type
_entity_poly.pdbx_seq_one_letter_code
_entity_poly.pdbx_strand_id
1 'polypeptide(L)'
;MILTAAVLLAAVLYQVTISQFIDLNTTYIELGQTYALIAVALIYISLLITPMYFVFPALPFKPVFTKARRALGVSAFLFASLHVYLEFFKNFGGFSNLKYLTGIYLYAFLFGAIALLILTVMAVTSFNYAVKKMGKYWKIIHRFIYLAGFLIVFHSFILGSDFSSISNIESWIYIISLLFLFVLEFLRLDSWVVKKYPSVKPKLIVTVLTLLVVFGIITWYTFKK
;
A
#
# COMPACT_ATOMS: atom_id res chain seq x y z
N MET A 1 2.51 -14.05 18.79
CA MET A 1 3.68 -13.99 17.90
C MET A 1 3.50 -13.00 16.74
N ILE A 2 2.55 -13.16 15.81
CA ILE A 2 2.37 -12.19 14.70
C ILE A 2 1.87 -10.83 15.22
N LEU A 3 0.84 -10.84 16.07
CA LEU A 3 0.29 -9.60 16.63
C LEU A 3 1.31 -8.87 17.49
N THR A 4 2.03 -9.62 18.33
CA THR A 4 3.10 -9.08 19.18
C THR A 4 4.22 -8.49 18.34
N ALA A 5 4.64 -9.16 17.25
CA ALA A 5 5.65 -8.61 16.34
C ALA A 5 5.16 -7.34 15.62
N ALA A 6 3.90 -7.30 15.19
CA ALA A 6 3.32 -6.12 14.55
C ALA A 6 3.24 -4.93 15.53
N VAL A 7 2.77 -5.17 16.75
CA VAL A 7 2.68 -4.14 17.79
C VAL A 7 4.07 -3.64 18.18
N LEU A 8 5.06 -4.54 18.34
CA LEU A 8 6.43 -4.13 18.64
C LEU A 8 7.05 -3.32 17.51
N LEU A 9 6.91 -3.76 16.26
CA LEU A 9 7.39 -2.99 15.11
C LEU A 9 6.73 -1.61 15.05
N ALA A 10 5.40 -1.56 15.25
CA ALA A 10 4.67 -0.31 15.26
C ALA A 10 5.09 0.60 16.42
N ALA A 11 5.28 0.06 17.62
CA ALA A 11 5.72 0.81 18.79
C ALA A 11 7.13 1.37 18.61
N VAL A 12 8.07 0.59 18.05
CA VAL A 12 9.44 1.06 17.77
C VAL A 12 9.43 2.19 16.75
N LEU A 13 8.71 2.01 15.63
CA LEU A 13 8.61 3.05 14.59
C LEU A 13 7.90 4.30 15.12
N TYR A 14 6.88 4.14 15.96
CA TYR A 14 6.20 5.24 16.64
C TYR A 14 7.16 6.00 17.57
N GLN A 15 7.97 5.29 18.36
CA GLN A 15 8.94 5.92 19.27
C GLN A 15 10.03 6.68 18.51
N VAL A 16 10.54 6.10 17.41
CA VAL A 16 11.55 6.76 16.56
C VAL A 16 10.99 8.03 15.96
N THR A 17 9.78 7.99 15.40
CA THR A 17 9.15 9.16 14.79
C THR A 17 8.91 10.26 15.81
N ILE A 18 8.28 9.96 16.95
CA ILE A 18 7.96 11.01 17.94
C ILE A 18 9.20 11.67 18.56
N SER A 19 10.34 10.96 18.59
CA SER A 19 11.61 11.51 19.09
C SER A 19 12.23 12.59 18.19
N GLN A 20 11.72 12.77 16.96
CA GLN A 20 12.24 13.72 15.98
C GLN A 20 11.49 15.06 15.93
N PHE A 21 10.34 15.20 16.62
CA PHE A 21 9.49 16.39 16.53
C PHE A 21 9.47 17.18 17.85
N ILE A 22 9.67 18.51 17.79
CA ILE A 22 9.89 19.39 18.97
C ILE A 22 8.75 20.42 19.15
N ASP A 23 8.00 20.82 18.10
CA ASP A 23 6.96 21.86 18.15
C ASP A 23 5.55 21.34 17.82
N LEU A 24 4.62 21.42 18.78
CA LEU A 24 3.34 20.68 18.81
C LEU A 24 2.38 20.94 17.64
N ASN A 25 2.36 22.12 17.01
CA ASN A 25 1.37 22.43 15.96
C ASN A 25 1.81 22.01 14.55
N THR A 26 3.08 22.23 14.19
CA THR A 26 3.69 21.67 12.97
C THR A 26 3.84 20.15 13.08
N THR A 27 4.02 19.64 14.31
CA THR A 27 4.13 18.20 14.60
C THR A 27 2.95 17.38 14.08
N TYR A 28 1.70 17.84 14.12
CA TYR A 28 0.57 16.99 13.74
C TYR A 28 0.49 16.70 12.23
N ILE A 29 0.77 17.70 11.40
CA ILE A 29 0.78 17.54 9.94
C ILE A 29 1.97 16.67 9.53
N GLU A 30 3.17 16.98 10.05
CA GLU A 30 4.38 16.23 9.71
C GLU A 30 4.33 14.78 10.20
N LEU A 31 3.79 14.52 11.40
CA LEU A 31 3.54 13.16 11.90
C LEU A 31 2.49 12.44 11.05
N GLY A 32 1.40 13.13 10.68
CA GLY A 32 0.34 12.55 9.85
C GLY A 32 0.88 12.08 8.50
N GLN A 33 1.71 12.89 7.85
CA GLN A 33 2.40 12.54 6.61
C GLN A 33 3.39 11.38 6.84
N THR A 34 4.23 11.46 7.88
CA THR A 34 5.20 10.41 8.21
C THR A 34 4.53 9.06 8.44
N TYR A 35 3.40 9.03 9.15
CA TYR A 35 2.62 7.80 9.36
C TYR A 35 2.02 7.27 8.07
N ALA A 36 1.59 8.13 7.15
CA ALA A 36 1.16 7.69 5.81
C ALA A 36 2.32 7.00 5.06
N LEU A 37 3.51 7.60 5.07
CA LEU A 37 4.70 7.04 4.40
C LEU A 37 5.08 5.68 4.97
N ILE A 38 5.09 5.56 6.30
CA ILE A 38 5.37 4.29 6.97
C ILE A 38 4.31 3.24 6.60
N ALA A 39 3.03 3.60 6.59
CA ALA A 39 1.97 2.68 6.20
C ALA A 39 2.13 2.19 4.74
N VAL A 40 2.40 3.10 3.80
CA VAL A 40 2.63 2.77 2.39
C VAL A 40 3.86 1.88 2.23
N ALA A 41 4.97 2.21 2.89
CA ALA A 41 6.20 1.41 2.84
C ALA A 41 5.99 -0.02 3.37
N LEU A 42 5.26 -0.16 4.48
CA LEU A 42 4.95 -1.48 5.06
C LEU A 42 4.04 -2.32 4.14
N ILE A 43 3.03 -1.70 3.50
CA ILE A 43 2.19 -2.38 2.49
C ILE A 43 3.04 -2.80 1.29
N TYR A 44 3.86 -1.88 0.78
CA TYR A 44 4.75 -2.11 -0.36
C TYR A 44 5.67 -3.31 -0.10
N ILE A 45 6.38 -3.33 1.03
CA ILE A 45 7.26 -4.45 1.41
C ILE A 45 6.44 -5.75 1.54
N SER A 46 5.25 -5.70 2.16
CA SER A 46 4.39 -6.88 2.31
C SER A 46 3.94 -7.48 0.97
N LEU A 47 3.64 -6.63 -0.01
CA LEU A 47 3.28 -7.03 -1.37
C LEU A 47 4.51 -7.56 -2.12
N LEU A 48 5.65 -6.88 -2.02
CA LEU A 48 6.89 -7.17 -2.74
C LEU A 48 7.46 -8.56 -2.43
N ILE A 49 7.35 -9.03 -1.18
CA ILE A 49 7.94 -10.30 -0.74
C ILE A 49 7.53 -11.48 -1.65
N THR A 50 6.28 -11.59 -2.09
CA THR A 50 5.84 -12.75 -2.91
C THR A 50 6.45 -12.78 -4.30
N PRO A 51 6.25 -11.75 -5.14
CA PRO A 51 6.79 -11.73 -6.49
C PRO A 51 8.32 -11.69 -6.49
N MET A 52 8.96 -11.07 -5.49
CA MET A 52 10.42 -11.07 -5.35
C MET A 52 10.99 -12.48 -5.14
N TYR A 53 10.44 -13.27 -4.21
CA TYR A 53 10.87 -14.68 -4.02
C TYR A 53 10.34 -15.65 -5.08
N PHE A 54 9.47 -15.19 -5.97
CA PHE A 54 9.05 -15.93 -7.15
C PHE A 54 10.09 -15.76 -8.28
N VAL A 55 10.47 -14.52 -8.58
CA VAL A 55 11.44 -14.19 -9.65
C VAL A 55 12.87 -14.55 -9.24
N PHE A 56 13.23 -14.32 -7.96
CA PHE A 56 14.57 -14.57 -7.42
C PHE A 56 14.50 -15.65 -6.31
N PRO A 57 14.31 -16.94 -6.66
CA PRO A 57 14.14 -18.00 -5.67
C PRO A 57 15.38 -18.27 -4.82
N ALA A 58 16.57 -17.87 -5.29
CA ALA A 58 17.85 -18.05 -4.59
C ALA A 58 18.11 -17.04 -3.45
N LEU A 59 17.24 -16.04 -3.27
CA LEU A 59 17.39 -15.06 -2.19
C LEU A 59 17.32 -15.75 -0.81
N PRO A 60 18.18 -15.36 0.15
CA PRO A 60 18.20 -15.94 1.48
C PRO A 60 16.94 -15.56 2.28
N PHE A 61 16.74 -16.22 3.43
CA PHE A 61 15.71 -15.89 4.43
C PHE A 61 14.23 -15.90 3.97
N LYS A 62 13.91 -16.54 2.85
CA LYS A 62 12.53 -16.68 2.35
C LYS A 62 11.47 -17.05 3.41
N PRO A 63 11.71 -18.02 4.32
CA PRO A 63 10.73 -18.37 5.35
C PRO A 63 10.46 -17.25 6.35
N VAL A 64 11.47 -16.43 6.67
CA VAL A 64 11.37 -15.32 7.64
C VAL A 64 10.50 -14.22 7.04
N PHE A 65 10.86 -13.73 5.85
CA PHE A 65 10.10 -12.67 5.19
C PHE A 65 8.68 -13.10 4.85
N THR A 66 8.47 -14.33 4.37
CA THR A 66 7.13 -14.85 4.07
C THR A 66 6.24 -14.88 5.31
N LYS A 67 6.79 -15.21 6.49
CA LYS A 67 6.06 -15.16 7.77
C LYS A 67 5.83 -13.71 8.25
N ALA A 68 6.76 -12.81 7.96
CA ALA A 68 6.68 -11.39 8.36
C ALA A 68 5.59 -10.60 7.63
N ARG A 69 5.18 -11.00 6.41
CA ARG A 69 4.17 -10.31 5.59
C ARG A 69 2.91 -9.91 6.35
N ARG A 70 2.40 -10.81 7.20
CA ARG A 70 1.18 -10.54 7.98
C ARG A 70 1.43 -9.49 9.06
N ALA A 71 2.58 -9.56 9.74
CA ALA A 71 2.96 -8.56 10.73
C ALA A 71 3.14 -7.18 10.09
N LEU A 72 3.78 -7.13 8.90
CA LEU A 72 3.92 -5.90 8.11
C LEU A 72 2.57 -5.29 7.74
N GLY A 73 1.62 -6.10 7.24
CA GLY A 73 0.29 -5.63 6.87
C GLY A 73 -0.53 -5.11 8.07
N VAL A 74 -0.45 -5.78 9.23
CA VAL A 74 -1.09 -5.29 10.46
C VAL A 74 -0.43 -4.00 10.96
N SER A 75 0.91 -3.91 10.89
CA SER A 75 1.64 -2.70 11.25
C SER A 75 1.26 -1.53 10.35
N ALA A 76 1.11 -1.77 9.04
CA ALA A 76 0.65 -0.76 8.10
C ALA A 76 -0.75 -0.24 8.44
N PHE A 77 -1.67 -1.12 8.82
CA PHE A 77 -3.00 -0.72 9.28
C PHE A 77 -2.94 0.17 10.53
N LEU A 78 -2.07 -0.14 11.49
CA LEU A 78 -1.89 0.69 12.69
C LEU A 78 -1.41 2.10 12.33
N PHE A 79 -0.39 2.22 11.47
CA PHE A 79 0.09 3.52 10.99
C PHE A 79 -0.93 4.26 10.14
N ALA A 80 -1.67 3.57 9.27
CA ALA A 80 -2.76 4.18 8.50
C ALA A 80 -3.88 4.71 9.42
N SER A 81 -4.16 4.02 10.53
CA SER A 81 -5.13 4.47 11.54
C SER A 81 -4.64 5.71 12.28
N LEU A 82 -3.35 5.76 12.63
CA LEU A 82 -2.73 6.95 13.24
C LEU A 82 -2.72 8.15 12.27
N HIS A 83 -2.40 7.91 10.99
CA HIS A 83 -2.48 8.91 9.93
C HIS A 83 -3.89 9.51 9.86
N VAL A 84 -4.92 8.67 9.77
CA VAL A 84 -6.31 9.16 9.75
C VAL A 84 -6.69 9.85 11.05
N TYR A 85 -6.21 9.39 12.20
CA TYR A 85 -6.46 10.07 13.47
C TYR A 85 -5.91 11.50 13.46
N LEU A 86 -4.67 11.69 13.03
CA LEU A 86 -4.06 13.01 12.95
C LEU A 86 -4.72 13.88 11.86
N GLU A 87 -4.81 13.39 10.63
CA GLU A 87 -5.30 14.20 9.52
C GLU A 87 -6.81 14.48 9.62
N PHE A 88 -7.63 13.46 9.86
CA PHE A 88 -9.07 13.63 9.86
C PHE A 88 -9.57 14.25 11.16
N PHE A 89 -9.11 13.80 12.34
CA PHE A 89 -9.65 14.31 13.61
C PHE A 89 -8.90 15.52 14.16
N LYS A 90 -7.56 15.60 14.01
CA LYS A 90 -6.78 16.73 14.54
C LYS A 90 -6.71 17.90 13.55
N ASN A 91 -6.33 17.64 12.30
CA ASN A 91 -6.11 18.71 11.32
C ASN A 91 -7.42 19.16 10.66
N PHE A 92 -8.26 18.21 10.23
CA PHE A 92 -9.51 18.53 9.52
C PHE A 92 -10.69 18.84 10.45
N GLY A 93 -10.63 18.49 11.74
CA GLY A 93 -11.73 18.72 12.70
C GLY A 93 -12.83 17.64 12.69
N GLY A 94 -12.60 16.52 12.01
CA GLY A 94 -13.43 15.32 12.06
C GLY A 94 -14.78 15.48 11.37
N PHE A 95 -15.79 14.78 11.90
CA PHE A 95 -17.10 14.67 11.26
C PHE A 95 -17.87 15.99 11.17
N SER A 96 -17.63 16.96 12.06
CA SER A 96 -18.28 18.28 11.99
C SER A 96 -17.95 19.05 10.72
N ASN A 97 -16.76 18.78 10.15
CA ASN A 97 -16.24 19.49 9.00
C ASN A 97 -16.47 18.74 7.68
N LEU A 98 -17.06 17.54 7.70
CA LEU A 98 -17.34 16.74 6.49
C LEU A 98 -18.13 17.51 5.42
N LYS A 99 -19.05 18.39 5.82
CA LYS A 99 -19.83 19.23 4.90
C LYS A 99 -18.99 20.17 4.05
N TYR A 100 -17.74 20.44 4.45
CA TYR A 100 -16.81 21.29 3.72
C TYR A 100 -15.97 20.51 2.69
N LEU A 101 -15.97 19.16 2.73
CA LEU A 101 -15.33 18.34 1.70
C LEU A 101 -16.16 18.36 0.42
N THR A 102 -15.60 18.94 -0.63
CA THR A 102 -16.26 19.05 -1.94
C THR A 102 -15.32 18.73 -3.08
N GLY A 103 -15.89 18.41 -4.23
CA GLY A 103 -15.15 18.16 -5.47
C GLY A 103 -14.12 17.04 -5.34
N ILE A 104 -12.91 17.29 -5.83
CA ILE A 104 -11.84 16.29 -5.92
C ILE A 104 -11.38 15.79 -4.54
N TYR A 105 -11.40 16.65 -3.51
CA TYR A 105 -11.01 16.29 -2.15
C TYR A 105 -11.97 15.29 -1.49
N LEU A 106 -13.26 15.35 -1.83
CA LEU A 106 -14.23 14.34 -1.38
C LEU A 106 -13.88 12.96 -1.96
N TYR A 107 -13.45 12.88 -3.22
CA TYR A 107 -13.00 11.61 -3.81
C TYR A 107 -11.73 11.07 -3.15
N ALA A 108 -10.75 11.92 -2.88
CA ALA A 108 -9.57 11.51 -2.11
C ALA A 108 -9.97 10.94 -0.74
N PHE A 109 -10.84 11.64 -0.01
CA PHE A 109 -11.34 11.17 1.28
C PHE A 109 -12.01 9.79 1.14
N LEU A 110 -12.89 9.60 0.16
CA LEU A 110 -13.56 8.32 -0.07
C LEU A 110 -12.59 7.20 -0.41
N PHE A 111 -11.59 7.44 -1.27
CA PHE A 111 -10.58 6.43 -1.59
C PHE A 111 -9.76 6.03 -0.35
N GLY A 112 -9.33 7.01 0.45
CA GLY A 112 -8.64 6.76 1.71
C GLY A 112 -9.51 5.99 2.72
N ALA A 113 -10.77 6.38 2.88
CA ALA A 113 -11.71 5.74 3.79
C ALA A 113 -12.02 4.28 3.39
N ILE A 114 -12.25 4.02 2.10
CA ILE A 114 -12.50 2.67 1.59
C ILE A 114 -11.23 1.81 1.73
N ALA A 115 -10.05 2.37 1.44
CA ALA A 115 -8.78 1.67 1.65
C ALA A 115 -8.58 1.30 3.14
N LEU A 116 -8.84 2.23 4.05
CA LEU A 116 -8.76 1.98 5.50
C LEU A 116 -9.76 0.90 5.93
N LEU A 117 -10.98 0.90 5.39
CA LEU A 117 -11.98 -0.15 5.67
C LEU A 117 -11.45 -1.53 5.24
N ILE A 118 -10.89 -1.64 4.04
CA ILE A 118 -10.30 -2.90 3.56
C ILE A 118 -9.16 -3.34 4.48
N LEU A 119 -8.24 -2.43 4.84
CA LEU A 119 -7.13 -2.71 5.74
C LEU A 119 -7.63 -3.15 7.13
N THR A 120 -8.71 -2.55 7.63
CA THR A 120 -9.35 -2.90 8.90
C THR A 120 -9.84 -4.35 8.87
N VAL A 121 -10.60 -4.73 7.85
CA VAL A 121 -11.10 -6.11 7.68
C VAL A 121 -9.94 -7.10 7.57
N MET A 122 -8.88 -6.74 6.84
CA MET A 122 -7.68 -7.57 6.73
C MET A 122 -6.93 -7.71 8.06
N ALA A 123 -6.81 -6.63 8.84
CA ALA A 123 -6.16 -6.63 10.15
C ALA A 123 -6.95 -7.48 11.16
N VAL A 124 -8.26 -7.30 11.24
CA VAL A 124 -9.15 -8.08 12.12
C VAL A 124 -9.15 -9.57 11.75
N THR A 125 -8.91 -9.91 10.48
CA THR A 125 -8.82 -11.31 10.01
C THR A 125 -7.38 -11.86 10.03
N SER A 126 -6.42 -11.17 10.64
CA SER A 126 -5.00 -11.59 10.65
C SER A 126 -4.59 -12.47 11.84
N PHE A 127 -5.44 -12.66 12.84
CA PHE A 127 -5.16 -13.55 13.97
C PHE A 127 -5.17 -15.03 13.55
N ASN A 128 -4.35 -15.85 14.20
CA ASN A 128 -4.24 -17.28 13.89
C ASN A 128 -5.58 -18.01 13.92
N TYR A 129 -6.45 -17.65 14.87
CA TYR A 129 -7.80 -18.20 14.97
C TYR A 129 -8.65 -17.86 13.75
N ALA A 130 -8.68 -16.58 13.32
CA ALA A 130 -9.43 -16.15 12.15
C ALA A 130 -8.95 -16.86 10.87
N VAL A 131 -7.64 -16.99 10.69
CA VAL A 131 -7.07 -17.69 9.52
C VAL A 131 -7.51 -19.16 9.48
N LYS A 132 -7.47 -19.84 10.62
CA LYS A 132 -7.92 -21.25 10.74
C LYS A 132 -9.42 -21.37 10.48
N LYS A 133 -10.24 -20.49 11.06
CA LYS A 133 -11.71 -20.53 10.94
C LYS A 133 -12.21 -20.21 9.53
N MET A 134 -11.58 -19.28 8.83
CA MET A 134 -12.05 -18.80 7.52
C MET A 134 -11.59 -19.67 6.34
N GLY A 135 -10.50 -20.42 6.49
CA GLY A 135 -9.97 -21.30 5.45
C GLY A 135 -9.75 -20.59 4.10
N LYS A 136 -10.44 -21.03 3.05
CA LYS A 136 -10.30 -20.47 1.69
C LYS A 136 -10.72 -19.01 1.57
N TYR A 137 -11.71 -18.57 2.35
CA TYR A 137 -12.23 -17.20 2.29
C TYR A 137 -11.22 -16.17 2.79
N TRP A 138 -10.31 -16.57 3.69
CA TRP A 138 -9.21 -15.72 4.14
C TRP A 138 -8.36 -15.23 2.97
N LYS A 139 -8.03 -16.13 2.03
CA LYS A 139 -7.26 -15.76 0.83
C LYS A 139 -8.04 -14.85 -0.12
N ILE A 140 -9.37 -14.92 -0.14
CA ILE A 140 -10.21 -14.05 -0.97
C ILE A 140 -10.19 -12.63 -0.40
N ILE A 141 -10.45 -12.48 0.90
CA ILE A 141 -10.42 -11.17 1.58
C ILE A 141 -9.04 -10.53 1.45
N HIS A 142 -7.97 -11.31 1.66
CA HIS A 142 -6.61 -10.75 1.60
C HIS A 142 -6.14 -10.41 0.18
N ARG A 143 -6.91 -10.75 -0.88
CA ARG A 143 -6.66 -10.22 -2.24
C ARG A 143 -7.14 -8.79 -2.42
N PHE A 144 -8.04 -8.30 -1.57
CA PHE A 144 -8.47 -6.90 -1.62
C PHE A 144 -7.34 -5.92 -1.28
N ILE A 145 -6.19 -6.39 -0.81
CA ILE A 145 -4.98 -5.56 -0.68
C ILE A 145 -4.56 -4.89 -1.99
N TYR A 146 -4.79 -5.54 -3.14
CA TYR A 146 -4.48 -4.93 -4.44
C TYR A 146 -5.45 -3.77 -4.75
N LEU A 147 -6.71 -3.91 -4.37
CA LEU A 147 -7.69 -2.82 -4.46
C LEU A 147 -7.35 -1.69 -3.48
N ALA A 148 -7.00 -2.02 -2.23
CA ALA A 148 -6.56 -1.02 -1.25
C ALA A 148 -5.31 -0.27 -1.75
N GLY A 149 -4.31 -0.98 -2.29
CA GLY A 149 -3.11 -0.37 -2.87
C GLY A 149 -3.45 0.59 -4.01
N PHE A 150 -4.35 0.20 -4.91
CA PHE A 150 -4.85 1.09 -5.97
C PHE A 150 -5.52 2.35 -5.39
N LEU A 151 -6.45 2.19 -4.44
CA LEU A 151 -7.14 3.31 -3.79
C LEU A 151 -6.18 4.25 -3.05
N ILE A 152 -5.15 3.72 -2.40
CA ILE A 152 -4.10 4.49 -1.71
C ILE A 152 -3.32 5.35 -2.70
N VAL A 153 -2.91 4.78 -3.85
CA VAL A 153 -2.19 5.53 -4.89
C VAL A 153 -3.04 6.72 -5.37
N PHE A 154 -4.33 6.51 -5.63
CA PHE A 154 -5.23 7.57 -6.07
C PHE A 154 -5.51 8.61 -4.98
N HIS A 155 -5.68 8.17 -3.73
CA HIS A 155 -5.81 9.06 -2.58
C HIS A 155 -4.60 10.02 -2.48
N SER A 156 -3.37 9.48 -2.54
CA SER A 156 -2.14 10.28 -2.46
C SER A 156 -1.92 11.20 -3.65
N PHE A 157 -2.27 10.74 -4.86
CA PHE A 157 -2.14 11.53 -6.08
C PHE A 157 -3.09 12.74 -6.09
N ILE A 158 -4.33 12.56 -5.66
CA ILE A 158 -5.33 13.63 -5.62
C ILE A 158 -4.99 14.70 -4.59
N LEU A 159 -4.52 14.31 -3.39
CA LEU A 159 -4.20 15.25 -2.33
C LEU A 159 -2.96 16.10 -2.62
N GLY A 160 -2.30 15.92 -3.77
CA GLY A 160 -1.18 16.76 -4.17
C GLY A 160 0.02 16.65 -3.22
N SER A 161 0.17 15.51 -2.54
CA SER A 161 1.37 15.20 -1.77
C SER A 161 2.63 15.38 -2.63
N ASP A 162 3.81 15.53 -2.01
CA ASP A 162 5.10 15.74 -2.72
C ASP A 162 5.35 14.71 -3.84
N PHE A 163 4.70 13.55 -3.77
CA PHE A 163 4.66 12.47 -4.79
C PHE A 163 3.98 12.83 -6.11
N SER A 164 3.13 13.85 -6.15
CA SER A 164 2.39 14.27 -7.35
C SER A 164 3.24 15.14 -8.28
N SER A 165 4.30 15.76 -7.76
CA SER A 165 5.21 16.59 -8.55
C SER A 165 6.34 15.77 -9.16
N ILE A 166 6.38 15.68 -10.49
CA ILE A 166 7.40 14.93 -11.24
C ILE A 166 8.80 15.57 -11.10
N SER A 167 8.88 16.82 -10.60
CA SER A 167 10.16 17.49 -10.33
C SER A 167 10.90 16.95 -9.11
N ASN A 168 10.20 16.27 -8.20
CA ASN A 168 10.77 15.86 -6.91
C ASN A 168 11.38 14.45 -6.99
N ILE A 169 12.55 14.27 -6.37
CA ILE A 169 13.23 12.97 -6.33
C ILE A 169 12.38 11.89 -5.64
N GLU A 170 11.59 12.28 -4.63
CA GLU A 170 10.70 11.39 -3.89
C GLU A 170 9.62 10.75 -4.78
N SER A 171 9.06 11.54 -5.70
CA SER A 171 8.11 11.06 -6.71
C SER A 171 8.73 9.99 -7.61
N TRP A 172 9.98 10.16 -8.02
CA TRP A 172 10.69 9.16 -8.81
C TRP A 172 10.96 7.89 -8.03
N ILE A 173 11.36 7.99 -6.76
CA ILE A 173 11.53 6.81 -5.88
C ILE A 173 10.20 6.05 -5.79
N TYR A 174 9.09 6.75 -5.60
CA TYR A 174 7.75 6.16 -5.54
C TYR A 174 7.35 5.48 -6.85
N ILE A 175 7.48 6.18 -8.00
CA ILE A 175 7.16 5.65 -9.33
C ILE A 175 8.01 4.42 -9.64
N ILE A 176 9.32 4.47 -9.41
CA ILE A 176 10.24 3.35 -9.67
C ILE A 176 9.90 2.17 -8.77
N SER A 177 9.58 2.41 -7.49
CA SER A 177 9.18 1.35 -6.56
C SER A 177 7.88 0.68 -7.01
N LEU A 178 6.86 1.46 -7.39
CA LEU A 178 5.63 0.91 -7.94
C LEU A 178 5.89 0.11 -9.21
N LEU A 179 6.64 0.66 -10.17
CA LEU A 179 6.99 -0.03 -11.42
C LEU A 179 7.73 -1.34 -11.14
N PHE A 180 8.67 -1.35 -10.20
CA PHE A 180 9.39 -2.55 -9.79
C PHE A 180 8.44 -3.62 -9.24
N LEU A 181 7.54 -3.25 -8.32
CA LEU A 181 6.52 -4.17 -7.81
C LEU A 181 5.59 -4.67 -8.92
N PHE A 182 5.13 -3.78 -9.80
CA PHE A 182 4.26 -4.11 -10.93
C PHE A 182 4.93 -5.13 -11.85
N VAL A 183 6.18 -4.88 -12.28
CA VAL A 183 6.93 -5.79 -13.15
C VAL A 183 7.06 -7.17 -12.50
N LEU A 184 7.46 -7.25 -11.23
CA LEU A 184 7.63 -8.55 -10.57
C LEU A 184 6.29 -9.29 -10.38
N GLU A 185 5.22 -8.59 -9.99
CA GLU A 185 3.87 -9.18 -9.91
C GLU A 185 3.41 -9.66 -11.28
N PHE A 186 3.74 -8.92 -12.33
CA PHE A 186 3.37 -9.28 -13.67
C PHE A 186 4.09 -10.55 -14.14
N LEU A 187 5.40 -10.65 -13.94
CA LEU A 187 6.18 -11.85 -14.26
C LEU A 187 5.63 -13.09 -13.53
N ARG A 188 5.17 -12.90 -12.28
CA ARG A 188 4.51 -13.95 -11.50
C ARG A 188 3.16 -14.35 -12.07
N LEU A 189 2.34 -13.37 -12.49
CA LEU A 189 1.02 -13.62 -13.10
C LEU A 189 1.15 -14.29 -14.47
N ASP A 190 2.05 -13.82 -15.33
CA ASP A 190 2.30 -14.38 -16.66
C ASP A 190 2.72 -15.86 -16.56
N SER A 191 3.63 -16.16 -15.63
CA SER A 191 4.03 -17.55 -15.35
C SER A 191 2.87 -18.43 -14.88
N TRP A 192 1.93 -17.88 -14.09
CA TRP A 192 0.71 -18.59 -13.69
C TRP A 192 -0.25 -18.81 -14.87
N VAL A 193 -0.44 -17.80 -15.73
CA VAL A 193 -1.28 -17.89 -16.93
C VAL A 193 -0.74 -18.94 -17.89
N VAL A 194 0.55 -18.89 -18.23
CA VAL A 194 1.20 -19.85 -19.15
C VAL A 194 1.11 -21.27 -18.59
N LYS A 195 1.28 -21.45 -17.27
CA LYS A 195 1.13 -22.78 -16.64
C LYS A 195 -0.31 -23.29 -16.70
N LYS A 196 -1.31 -22.41 -16.58
CA LYS A 196 -2.73 -22.76 -16.59
C LYS A 196 -3.30 -22.92 -18.00
N TYR A 197 -2.81 -22.14 -18.95
CA TYR A 197 -3.24 -22.10 -20.35
C TYR A 197 -2.00 -22.21 -21.26
N PRO A 198 -1.48 -23.43 -21.49
CA PRO A 198 -0.27 -23.64 -22.28
C PRO A 198 -0.37 -23.19 -23.76
N SER A 199 -1.59 -22.93 -24.24
CA SER A 199 -1.87 -22.39 -25.58
C SER A 199 -1.46 -20.93 -25.74
N VAL A 200 -1.21 -20.19 -24.65
CA VAL A 200 -0.79 -18.79 -24.69
C VAL A 200 0.73 -18.72 -24.97
N LYS A 201 1.12 -18.34 -26.20
CA LYS A 201 2.50 -18.07 -26.62
C LYS A 201 2.57 -16.73 -27.37
N PRO A 202 3.62 -15.89 -27.18
CA PRO A 202 4.79 -16.11 -26.31
C PRO A 202 4.58 -15.89 -24.80
N LYS A 203 5.52 -16.42 -24.01
CA LYS A 203 5.72 -16.01 -22.61
C LYS A 203 5.99 -14.50 -22.61
N LEU A 204 5.34 -13.74 -21.74
CA LEU A 204 5.32 -12.27 -21.66
C LEU A 204 4.29 -11.52 -22.51
N ILE A 205 3.39 -12.16 -23.28
CA ILE A 205 2.32 -11.40 -24.00
C ILE A 205 1.55 -10.52 -23.03
N VAL A 206 1.09 -11.11 -21.92
CA VAL A 206 0.24 -10.40 -20.97
C VAL A 206 1.04 -9.24 -20.35
N THR A 207 2.34 -9.46 -20.10
CA THR A 207 3.28 -8.48 -19.53
C THR A 207 3.47 -7.29 -20.46
N VAL A 208 3.77 -7.57 -21.73
CA VAL A 208 4.01 -6.55 -22.73
C VAL A 208 2.72 -5.76 -22.99
N LEU A 209 1.58 -6.43 -23.17
CA LEU A 209 0.30 -5.75 -23.39
C LEU A 209 -0.08 -4.83 -22.23
N THR A 210 0.15 -5.26 -20.99
CA THR A 210 -0.23 -4.44 -19.83
C THR A 210 0.75 -3.28 -19.62
N LEU A 211 2.05 -3.49 -19.82
CA LEU A 211 3.04 -2.40 -19.79
C LEU A 211 2.77 -1.36 -20.87
N LEU A 212 2.35 -1.78 -22.07
CA LEU A 212 1.96 -0.86 -23.15
C LEU A 212 0.70 -0.04 -22.79
N VAL A 213 -0.30 -0.66 -22.16
CA VAL A 213 -1.50 0.07 -21.68
C VAL A 213 -1.13 1.09 -20.59
N VAL A 214 -0.32 0.69 -19.60
CA VAL A 214 0.13 1.59 -18.53
C VAL A 214 0.98 2.74 -19.10
N PHE A 215 1.90 2.44 -20.01
CA PHE A 215 2.70 3.46 -20.70
C PHE A 215 1.80 4.42 -21.51
N GLY A 216 0.80 3.90 -22.21
CA GLY A 216 -0.19 4.72 -22.94
C GLY A 216 -0.97 5.67 -22.03
N ILE A 217 -1.39 5.23 -20.85
CA ILE A 217 -2.07 6.08 -19.86
C ILE A 217 -1.11 7.17 -19.33
N ILE A 218 0.12 6.80 -18.95
CA ILE A 218 1.10 7.76 -18.41
C ILE A 218 1.47 8.83 -19.45
N THR A 219 1.73 8.41 -20.68
CA THR A 219 2.06 9.33 -21.79
C THR A 219 0.89 10.22 -22.17
N TRP A 220 -0.34 9.68 -22.22
CA TRP A 220 -1.53 10.50 -22.41
C TRP A 220 -1.66 11.60 -21.35
N TYR A 221 -1.37 11.30 -20.09
CA TYR A 221 -1.43 12.30 -19.01
C TYR A 221 -0.25 13.29 -19.02
N THR A 222 0.94 12.89 -19.47
CA THR A 222 2.11 13.79 -19.53
C THR A 222 2.10 14.70 -20.76
N PHE A 223 1.55 14.27 -21.90
CA PHE A 223 1.57 15.03 -23.16
C PHE A 223 0.28 15.78 -23.48
N LYS A 224 -0.79 15.63 -22.68
CA LYS A 224 -2.01 16.43 -22.82
C LYS A 224 -1.92 17.78 -22.07
N LYS A 225 -0.76 18.44 -22.22
CA LYS A 225 -0.60 19.87 -21.96
C LYS A 225 -0.88 20.64 -23.24
#